data_AF-A0A350CNX3-F1
#
_entry.id   AF-A0A350CNX3-F1
#
_cell.length_a   1.000
_cell.length_b   1.000
_cell.length_c   1.000
_cell.angle_alpha   90.00
_cell.angle_beta   90.00
_cell.angle_gamma   90.00
#
_symmetry.space_group_name_H-M   'P 1'
#
loop_
_entity.id
_entity.type
_entity.pdbx_description
1 polymer ?
#
loop_
_entity_poly.entity_id
_entity_poly.type
_entity_poly.pdbx_seq_one_letter_code
_entity_poly.pdbx_strand_id
1 'polypeptide(L)'
;MSDPHDKPAAAPQAPAGSAPQRPVGTPVRPVGTPVRPVGTLPQRPDTPCVAVCSTTFDEVCRGCGRTVAEVAHWVSMTAEQKERVWERILAQGYPRRNT
;
A
#
# COMPACT_ATOMS: atom_id res chain seq x y z
N MET A 1 38.26 -8.61 35.44
CA MET A 1 37.01 -7.90 35.78
C MET A 1 37.24 -6.44 35.48
N SER A 2 37.03 -6.06 34.23
CA SER A 2 37.25 -4.71 33.76
C SER A 2 35.93 -3.95 33.84
N ASP A 3 35.88 -2.98 34.75
CA ASP A 3 34.80 -2.06 35.04
C ASP A 3 34.51 -1.13 33.83
N PRO A 4 33.31 -1.14 33.22
CA PRO A 4 32.99 -0.31 32.07
C PRO A 4 32.00 0.84 32.38
N HIS A 5 32.12 1.53 33.52
CA HIS A 5 31.17 2.57 33.94
C HIS A 5 31.71 4.00 34.07
N ASP A 6 32.90 4.31 33.56
CA ASP A 6 33.37 5.69 33.51
C ASP A 6 32.93 6.40 32.22
N LYS A 7 31.81 7.11 32.30
CA LYS A 7 31.34 8.04 31.25
C LYS A 7 31.52 9.47 31.77
N PRO A 8 32.36 10.32 31.14
CA PRO A 8 32.57 11.67 31.63
C PRO A 8 31.32 12.55 31.44
N ALA A 9 30.93 13.23 32.51
CA ALA A 9 29.87 14.22 32.55
C ALA A 9 30.27 15.47 31.77
N ALA A 10 29.48 15.81 30.75
CA ALA A 10 29.69 16.98 29.91
C ALA A 10 29.00 18.23 30.48
N ALA A 11 29.81 19.27 30.66
CA ALA A 11 29.61 20.72 30.42
C ALA A 11 28.49 21.53 31.15
N PRO A 12 28.78 22.80 31.49
CA PRO A 12 27.89 23.69 32.25
C PRO A 12 26.78 24.34 31.40
N GLN A 13 25.72 24.72 32.12
CA GLN A 13 24.43 25.21 31.64
C GLN A 13 24.53 26.61 31.02
N ALA A 14 23.91 26.77 29.84
CA ALA A 14 23.74 28.07 29.16
C ALA A 14 22.50 28.84 29.69
N PRO A 15 22.50 30.19 29.65
CA PRO A 15 21.45 31.00 30.26
C PRO A 15 20.19 31.14 29.39
N ALA A 16 19.07 31.35 30.06
CA ALA A 16 17.75 31.62 29.50
C ALA A 16 17.77 32.87 28.59
N GLY A 17 17.70 32.65 27.29
CA GLY A 17 17.47 33.67 26.26
C GLY A 17 16.00 33.69 25.83
N SER A 18 15.41 34.87 25.89
CA SER A 18 14.04 35.26 25.52
C SER A 18 13.42 34.50 24.34
N ALA A 19 12.23 33.94 24.57
CA ALA A 19 11.42 33.34 23.51
C ALA A 19 10.96 34.41 22.49
N PRO A 20 11.10 34.16 21.17
CA PRO A 20 10.52 35.03 20.16
C PRO A 20 9.00 34.89 20.16
N GLN A 21 8.30 36.02 20.24
CA GLN A 21 6.84 36.06 20.17
C GLN A 21 6.38 35.53 18.79
N ARG A 22 5.55 34.49 18.78
CA ARG A 22 4.98 33.94 17.55
C ARG A 22 3.94 34.93 17.00
N PRO A 23 3.93 35.24 15.69
CA PRO A 23 2.83 36.02 15.13
C PRO A 23 1.53 35.21 15.25
N VAL A 24 0.49 35.83 15.81
CA VAL A 24 -0.87 35.30 15.87
C VAL A 24 -1.47 35.45 14.47
N GLY A 25 -1.22 34.46 13.63
CA GLY A 25 -1.85 34.31 12.33
C GLY A 25 -1.89 32.84 11.98
N THR A 26 -3.07 32.21 12.05
CA THR A 26 -3.25 30.81 11.68
C THR A 26 -2.95 30.67 10.19
N PRO A 27 -1.97 29.85 9.76
CA PRO A 27 -1.80 29.57 8.34
C PRO A 27 -3.03 28.81 7.86
N VAL A 28 -3.85 29.45 7.03
CA VAL A 28 -4.96 28.78 6.35
C VAL A 28 -4.34 27.78 5.37
N ARG A 29 -4.44 26.49 5.67
CA ARG A 29 -4.01 25.43 4.74
C ARG A 29 -4.90 25.54 3.50
N PRO A 30 -4.34 25.57 2.28
CA PRO A 30 -5.17 25.50 1.08
C PRO A 30 -5.94 24.17 1.11
N VAL A 31 -7.27 24.26 1.18
CA VAL A 31 -8.17 23.12 1.01
C VAL A 31 -8.24 22.82 -0.49
N GLY A 32 -7.18 22.20 -1.00
CA GLY A 32 -7.08 21.77 -2.38
C GLY A 32 -6.34 20.46 -2.41
N THR A 33 -7.07 19.34 -2.43
CA THR A 33 -6.46 18.03 -2.62
C THR A 33 -5.85 17.99 -4.03
N PRO A 34 -4.55 17.72 -4.21
CA PRO A 34 -3.99 17.58 -5.55
C PRO A 34 -4.63 16.37 -6.23
N VAL A 35 -5.49 16.64 -7.22
CA VAL A 35 -6.08 15.60 -8.06
C VAL A 35 -4.98 15.10 -9.00
N ARG A 36 -4.56 13.84 -8.81
CA ARG A 36 -3.65 13.18 -9.75
C ARG A 36 -4.39 12.99 -11.08
N PRO A 37 -3.82 13.39 -12.24
CA PRO A 37 -4.45 13.12 -13.52
C PRO A 37 -4.55 11.61 -13.69
N VAL A 38 -5.77 11.10 -13.73
CA VAL A 38 -6.05 9.72 -14.11
C VAL A 38 -5.83 9.66 -15.62
N GLY A 39 -4.67 9.11 -16.02
CA GLY A 39 -4.46 8.70 -17.41
C GLY A 39 -5.52 7.67 -17.82
N THR A 40 -5.75 7.54 -19.13
CA THR A 40 -6.70 6.59 -19.73
C THR A 40 -6.58 5.22 -19.05
N LEU A 41 -7.57 4.88 -18.22
CA LEU A 41 -7.57 3.60 -17.51
C LEU A 41 -7.73 2.47 -18.55
N PRO A 42 -7.03 1.35 -18.39
CA PRO A 42 -7.26 0.18 -19.22
C PRO A 42 -8.75 -0.20 -19.16
N GLN A 43 -9.31 -0.64 -20.30
CA GLN A 43 -10.73 -1.05 -20.43
C GLN A 43 -11.13 -2.15 -19.43
N ARG A 44 -10.15 -2.85 -18.85
CA ARG A 44 -10.30 -3.91 -17.86
C ARG A 44 -9.52 -3.52 -16.59
N PRO A 45 -10.03 -3.81 -15.37
CA PRO A 45 -9.30 -3.54 -14.14
C PRO A 45 -7.97 -4.32 -14.10
N ASP A 46 -6.98 -3.76 -13.39
CA ASP A 46 -5.65 -4.37 -13.22
C ASP A 46 -5.67 -5.71 -12.48
N THR A 47 -6.75 -6.03 -11.75
CA THR A 47 -6.89 -7.26 -10.98
C THR A 47 -8.32 -7.81 -11.08
N PRO A 48 -8.51 -9.13 -11.21
CA PRO A 48 -9.84 -9.75 -11.26
C PRO A 48 -10.47 -9.93 -9.86
N CYS A 49 -9.89 -9.36 -8.80
CA CYS A 49 -10.33 -9.58 -7.43
C CYS A 49 -11.73 -8.99 -7.17
N VAL A 50 -12.59 -9.75 -6.47
CA VAL A 50 -13.93 -9.33 -6.03
C VAL A 50 -14.00 -9.02 -4.53
N ALA A 51 -12.84 -8.73 -3.92
CA ALA A 51 -12.68 -8.48 -2.49
C ALA A 51 -13.07 -9.62 -1.53
N VAL A 52 -13.41 -10.80 -2.06
CA VAL A 52 -13.62 -12.04 -1.29
C VAL A 52 -12.68 -13.10 -1.83
N CYS A 53 -11.91 -13.73 -0.92
CA CYS A 53 -10.97 -14.79 -1.29
C CYS A 53 -11.33 -16.09 -0.55
N SER A 54 -11.37 -17.19 -1.28
CA SER A 54 -11.59 -18.53 -0.72
C SER A 54 -10.33 -19.40 -0.72
N THR A 55 -9.20 -18.87 -1.19
CA THR A 55 -7.95 -19.65 -1.36
C THR A 55 -7.27 -20.05 -0.05
N THR A 56 -7.81 -19.61 1.08
CA THR A 56 -7.44 -20.15 2.40
C THR A 56 -7.88 -21.61 2.54
N PHE A 57 -8.93 -22.03 1.81
CA PHE A 57 -9.53 -23.36 1.91
C PHE A 57 -9.64 -24.07 0.55
N ASP A 58 -9.58 -23.34 -0.57
CA ASP A 58 -9.65 -23.88 -1.93
C ASP A 58 -8.35 -23.63 -2.71
N GLU A 59 -8.02 -24.50 -3.67
CA GLU A 59 -6.87 -24.27 -4.55
C GLU A 59 -7.10 -23.15 -5.58
N VAL A 60 -8.37 -22.93 -5.93
CA VAL A 60 -8.84 -21.90 -6.87
C VAL A 60 -9.90 -21.03 -6.19
N CYS A 61 -9.71 -19.71 -6.25
CA CYS A 61 -10.64 -18.75 -5.66
C CYS A 61 -12.02 -18.81 -6.33
N ARG A 62 -13.08 -19.09 -5.56
CA ARG A 62 -14.46 -19.13 -6.05
C ARG A 62 -15.01 -17.78 -6.51
N GLY A 63 -14.38 -16.67 -6.12
CA GLY A 63 -14.76 -15.33 -6.57
C GLY A 63 -14.05 -14.90 -7.84
N CYS A 64 -12.71 -14.91 -7.85
CA CYS A 64 -11.91 -14.38 -8.95
C CYS A 64 -11.30 -15.42 -9.90
N GLY A 65 -11.40 -16.72 -9.60
CA GLY A 65 -10.89 -17.80 -10.47
C GLY A 65 -9.37 -17.97 -10.49
N ARG A 66 -8.62 -17.20 -9.69
CA ARG A 66 -7.16 -17.34 -9.56
C ARG A 66 -6.79 -18.46 -8.60
N THR A 67 -5.69 -19.15 -8.89
CA THR A 67 -5.02 -20.11 -8.00
C THR A 67 -4.33 -19.38 -6.84
N VAL A 68 -4.00 -20.12 -5.77
CA VAL A 68 -3.20 -19.60 -4.65
C VAL A 68 -1.92 -18.92 -5.14
N ALA A 69 -1.19 -19.57 -6.07
CA ALA A 69 0.07 -19.05 -6.61
C ALA A 69 -0.11 -17.76 -7.40
N GLU A 70 -1.13 -17.67 -8.26
CA GLU A 70 -1.41 -16.45 -9.02
C GLU A 70 -1.85 -15.29 -8.11
N VAL A 71 -2.58 -15.58 -7.01
CA VAL A 71 -2.94 -14.56 -6.01
C VAL A 71 -1.70 -14.04 -5.31
N ALA A 72 -0.82 -14.93 -4.84
CA ALA A 72 0.39 -14.57 -4.09
C ALA A 72 1.40 -13.79 -4.94
N HIS A 73 1.57 -14.16 -6.21
CA HIS A 73 2.62 -13.61 -7.07
C HIS A 73 2.12 -12.51 -8.01
N TRP A 74 0.84 -12.12 -7.95
CA TRP A 74 0.23 -11.17 -8.90
C TRP A 74 1.05 -9.89 -9.12
N VAL A 75 1.57 -9.30 -8.05
CA VAL A 75 2.33 -8.05 -8.09
C VAL A 75 3.68 -8.19 -8.82
N SER A 76 4.24 -9.40 -8.82
CA SER A 76 5.53 -9.73 -9.44
C SER A 76 5.38 -10.36 -10.82
N MET A 77 4.15 -10.63 -11.28
CA MET A 77 3.90 -11.20 -12.60
C MET A 77 4.09 -10.17 -13.72
N THR A 78 4.66 -10.63 -14.83
CA THR A 78 4.77 -9.85 -16.07
C THR A 78 3.39 -9.61 -16.70
N ALA A 79 3.32 -8.68 -17.66
CA ALA A 79 2.06 -8.40 -18.36
C ALA A 79 1.54 -9.64 -19.10
N GLU A 80 2.42 -10.41 -19.74
CA GLU A 80 2.10 -11.63 -20.47
C GLU A 80 1.59 -12.73 -19.53
N GLN A 81 2.19 -12.84 -18.34
CA GLN A 81 1.73 -13.77 -17.32
C GLN A 81 0.33 -13.40 -16.83
N LYS A 82 0.09 -12.11 -16.55
CA LYS A 82 -1.23 -11.60 -16.16
C LYS A 82 -2.27 -11.83 -17.25
N GLU A 83 -1.91 -11.66 -18.52
CA GLU A 83 -2.84 -11.89 -19.64
C GLU A 83 -3.25 -13.36 -19.73
N ARG A 84 -2.30 -14.30 -19.58
CA ARG A 84 -2.63 -15.74 -19.53
C ARG A 84 -3.59 -16.10 -18.41
N VAL A 85 -3.43 -15.48 -17.24
CA VAL A 85 -4.39 -15.65 -16.12
C VAL A 85 -5.76 -15.11 -16.53
N TRP A 86 -5.81 -13.93 -17.15
CA TRP A 86 -7.05 -13.32 -17.62
C TRP A 86 -7.79 -14.16 -18.66
N GLU A 87 -7.11 -14.64 -19.69
CA GLU A 87 -7.67 -15.53 -20.71
C GLU A 87 -8.31 -16.75 -20.06
N ARG A 88 -7.58 -17.39 -19.14
CA ARG A 88 -8.05 -18.58 -18.43
C ARG A 88 -9.29 -18.31 -17.57
N ILE A 89 -9.30 -17.27 -16.74
CA ILE A 89 -10.42 -17.01 -15.82
C ILE A 89 -11.66 -16.53 -16.57
N LEU A 90 -11.50 -15.75 -17.66
CA LEU A 90 -12.62 -15.30 -18.48
C LEU A 90 -13.26 -16.47 -19.22
N ALA A 91 -12.46 -17.39 -19.77
CA ALA A 91 -12.96 -18.63 -20.39
C ALA A 91 -13.75 -19.51 -19.40
N GLN A 92 -13.47 -19.40 -18.09
CA GLN A 92 -14.17 -20.11 -17.02
C GLN A 92 -15.39 -19.35 -16.45
N GLY A 93 -15.68 -18.15 -16.95
CA GLY A 93 -16.80 -17.32 -16.50
C GLY A 93 -16.58 -16.62 -15.14
N TYR A 94 -15.33 -16.31 -14.80
CA TYR A 94 -14.97 -15.44 -13.67
C TYR A 94 -14.74 -13.99 -14.15
N PRO A 95 -14.77 -13.00 -13.25
CA PRO A 95 -15.10 -13.08 -11.82
C PRO A 95 -16.61 -13.22 -11.56
N ARG A 96 -16.97 -14.04 -10.56
CA ARG A 96 -18.35 -14.20 -10.10
C ARG A 96 -18.56 -13.33 -8.87
N ARG A 97 -19.37 -12.28 -9.02
CA ARG A 97 -19.78 -11.45 -7.88
C ARG A 97 -21.00 -12.11 -7.25
N ASN A 98 -20.96 -12.34 -5.95
CA ASN A 98 -22.11 -12.83 -5.20
C ASN A 98 -23.11 -11.67 -5.13
N THR A 99 -24.13 -11.68 -5.97
CA THR A 99 -25.29 -10.77 -5.90
C THR A 99 -26.14 -11.09 -4.69
#